data_AF-A0AAD1MRP0-F1
#
_entry.id   AF-A0AAD1MRP0-F1
#
_cell.length_a   1.000
_cell.length_b   1.000
_cell.length_c   1.000
_cell.angle_alpha   90.00
_cell.angle_beta   90.00
_cell.angle_gamma   90.00
#
_symmetry.space_group_name_H-M   'P 1'
#
loop_
_entity.id
_entity.type
_entity.pdbx_description
1 polymer ?
#
loop_
_entity_poly.entity_id
_entity_poly.type
_entity_poly.pdbx_seq_one_letter_code
_entity_poly.pdbx_strand_id
1 'polypeptide(L)'
;MHPIDRLEMLFGDLAELTAQRNAIDARIVEIAAEIDRDNLRGFTGARSMSALIAWKTGTTKRNADTVVAIAERLEEFPRCIEALREGRLSLDQVGVIAEGAADGSDAHYAQLAAGATVNHCVPRSNSHRDRNRNTNPRRLSGP
;
A
#
# COMPACT_ATOMS: atom_id res chain seq x y z
N MET A 1 -14.37 -34.40 16.49
CA MET A 1 -14.30 -33.36 15.46
C MET A 1 -13.73 -33.98 14.20
N HIS A 2 -14.43 -33.86 13.07
CA HIS A 2 -13.94 -34.39 11.80
C HIS A 2 -12.79 -33.50 11.28
N PRO A 3 -11.78 -34.03 10.57
CA PRO A 3 -10.66 -33.22 10.06
C PRO A 3 -11.09 -32.03 9.21
N ILE A 4 -12.21 -32.14 8.49
CA ILE A 4 -12.78 -31.05 7.66
C ILE A 4 -13.30 -29.92 8.56
N ASP A 5 -14.10 -30.21 9.59
CA ASP A 5 -14.58 -29.19 10.53
C ASP A 5 -13.43 -28.41 11.18
N ARG A 6 -12.32 -29.10 11.48
CA ARG A 6 -11.13 -28.46 12.04
C ARG A 6 -10.47 -27.50 11.04
N LEU A 7 -10.42 -27.87 9.77
CA LEU A 7 -9.87 -27.02 8.72
C LEU A 7 -10.75 -25.77 8.51
N GLU A 8 -12.07 -25.92 8.52
CA GLU A 8 -13.01 -24.79 8.38
C GLU A 8 -12.85 -23.77 9.50
N MET A 9 -12.70 -24.23 10.76
CA MET A 9 -12.41 -23.33 11.88
C MET A 9 -11.08 -22.59 11.70
N LEU A 10 -10.01 -23.29 11.29
CA LEU A 10 -8.71 -22.66 11.05
C LEU A 10 -8.76 -21.62 9.92
N PHE A 11 -9.59 -21.84 8.89
CA PHE A 11 -9.82 -20.83 7.86
C PHE A 11 -10.60 -19.62 8.38
N GLY A 12 -11.56 -19.82 9.28
CA GLY A 12 -12.24 -18.74 9.99
C GLY A 12 -11.25 -17.88 10.78
N ASP A 13 -10.40 -18.52 11.61
CA ASP A 13 -9.37 -17.84 12.40
C ASP A 13 -8.39 -17.08 11.51
N LEU A 14 -7.95 -17.70 10.41
CA LEU A 14 -7.03 -17.05 9.47
C LEU A 14 -7.66 -15.84 8.78
N ALA A 15 -8.94 -15.92 8.41
CA ALA A 15 -9.67 -14.82 7.79
C ALA A 15 -9.81 -13.64 8.77
N GLU A 16 -10.15 -13.91 10.03
CA GLU A 16 -10.25 -12.88 11.06
C GLU A 16 -8.90 -12.19 11.32
N LEU A 17 -7.85 -12.98 11.55
CA LEU A 17 -6.50 -12.44 11.79
C LEU A 17 -5.98 -11.65 10.59
N THR A 18 -6.30 -12.08 9.37
CA THR A 18 -5.89 -11.35 8.16
C THR A 18 -6.64 -10.03 8.03
N ALA A 19 -7.94 -10.00 8.31
CA ALA A 19 -8.72 -8.75 8.33
C ALA A 19 -8.16 -7.76 9.36
N GLN A 20 -7.82 -8.24 10.56
CA GLN A 20 -7.18 -7.41 11.59
C GLN A 20 -5.81 -6.89 11.14
N ARG A 21 -4.97 -7.74 10.55
CA ARG A 21 -3.66 -7.34 10.02
C ARG A 21 -3.80 -6.25 8.96
N ASN A 22 -4.74 -6.41 8.04
CA ASN A 22 -5.02 -5.45 6.98
C ASN A 22 -5.47 -4.08 7.55
N ALA A 23 -6.34 -4.08 8.57
CA ALA A 23 -6.75 -2.86 9.25
C ALA A 23 -5.58 -2.18 10.00
N ILE A 24 -4.70 -2.96 10.64
CA ILE A 24 -3.47 -2.46 11.27
C ILE A 24 -2.56 -1.82 10.21
N ASP A 25 -2.36 -2.49 9.09
CA ASP A 25 -1.58 -1.97 7.98
C ASP A 25 -2.17 -0.64 7.46
N ALA A 26 -3.49 -0.52 7.36
CA ALA A 26 -4.18 0.73 7.02
C ALA A 26 -3.78 1.87 7.97
N ARG A 27 -3.78 1.60 9.28
CA ARG A 27 -3.39 2.60 10.28
C ARG A 27 -1.92 2.99 10.17
N ILE A 28 -1.04 2.03 9.84
CA ILE A 28 0.38 2.33 9.59
C ILE A 28 0.54 3.24 8.38
N VAL A 29 -0.19 2.99 7.29
CA VAL A 29 -0.21 3.86 6.09
C VAL A 29 -0.64 5.28 6.45
N GLU A 30 -1.70 5.45 7.25
CA GLU A 30 -2.18 6.77 7.68
C GLU A 30 -1.13 7.52 8.49
N ILE A 31 -0.48 6.84 9.44
CA ILE A 31 0.59 7.43 10.24
C ILE A 31 1.76 7.86 9.33
N ALA A 32 2.12 7.04 8.34
CA ALA A 32 3.15 7.40 7.38
C ALA A 32 2.79 8.66 6.58
N ALA A 33 1.53 8.76 6.14
CA ALA A 33 1.04 9.93 5.42
C ALA A 33 0.97 11.19 6.29
N GLU A 34 0.59 11.06 7.56
CA GLU A 34 0.57 12.16 8.53
C GLU A 34 2.00 12.70 8.77
N ILE A 35 2.96 11.80 8.99
CA ILE A 35 4.38 12.17 9.14
C ILE A 35 4.89 12.91 7.91
N ASP A 36 4.50 12.49 6.70
CA ASP A 36 4.93 13.13 5.46
C ASP A 36 4.29 14.51 5.28
N ARG A 37 2.96 14.59 5.40
CA ARG A 37 2.17 15.83 5.28
C ARG A 37 2.67 16.91 6.23
N ASP A 38 2.94 16.54 7.48
CA ASP A 38 3.35 17.47 8.54
C ASP A 38 4.89 17.66 8.57
N ASN A 39 5.62 17.09 7.61
CA ASN A 39 7.09 17.16 7.49
C ASN A 39 7.84 16.67 8.74
N LEU A 40 7.25 15.75 9.51
CA LEU A 40 7.76 15.30 10.82
C LEU A 40 8.98 14.37 10.70
N ARG A 41 9.24 13.79 9.52
CA ARG A 41 10.41 12.94 9.29
C ARG A 41 11.72 13.64 9.68
N GLY A 42 11.79 14.97 9.49
CA GLY A 42 12.97 15.79 9.82
C GLY A 42 13.46 15.65 11.27
N PHE A 43 12.55 15.35 12.21
CA PHE A 43 12.89 15.18 13.63
C PHE A 43 13.40 13.78 13.99
N THR A 44 13.35 12.83 13.06
CA THR A 44 13.68 11.41 13.34
C THR A 44 15.10 11.03 12.95
N GLY A 45 15.78 11.85 12.16
CA GLY A 45 17.10 11.53 11.59
C GLY A 45 17.09 10.46 10.48
N ALA A 46 15.92 9.93 10.11
CA ALA A 46 15.81 8.93 9.04
C ALA A 46 16.10 9.53 7.66
N ARG A 47 16.87 8.83 6.82
CA ARG A 47 17.29 9.30 5.48
C ARG A 47 16.18 9.31 4.42
N SER A 48 15.08 8.59 4.64
CA SER A 48 13.90 8.55 3.77
C SER A 48 12.68 8.06 4.56
N MET A 49 11.47 8.23 4.01
CA MET A 49 10.25 7.73 4.64
C MET A 49 10.26 6.20 4.75
N SER A 50 10.60 5.46 3.68
CA SER A 50 10.68 4.00 3.76
C SER A 50 11.71 3.51 4.78
N ALA A 51 12.82 4.25 4.96
CA ALA A 51 13.81 3.91 5.98
C ALA A 51 13.27 4.12 7.40
N LEU A 52 12.47 5.17 7.61
CA LEU A 52 11.78 5.42 8.88
C LEU A 52 10.77 4.31 9.19
N ILE A 53 9.90 3.98 8.23
CA ILE A 53 8.88 2.96 8.39
C ILE A 53 9.53 1.60 8.68
N ALA A 54 10.47 1.15 7.84
CA ALA A 54 11.17 -0.12 8.05
C ALA A 54 11.84 -0.19 9.44
N TRP A 55 12.44 0.92 9.91
CA TRP A 55 13.03 0.98 11.25
C TRP A 55 11.98 0.84 12.36
N LYS A 56 10.87 1.59 12.28
CA LYS A 56 9.87 1.62 13.35
C LYS A 56 8.98 0.39 13.39
N THR A 57 8.75 -0.27 12.27
CA THR A 57 7.90 -1.46 12.18
C THR A 57 8.70 -2.76 12.17
N GLY A 58 10.03 -2.69 12.02
CA GLY A 58 10.88 -3.88 11.91
C GLY A 58 10.67 -4.67 10.61
N THR A 59 10.10 -4.06 9.57
CA THR A 59 9.79 -4.73 8.30
C THR A 59 10.91 -4.55 7.25
N THR A 60 10.81 -5.32 6.17
CA THR A 60 11.74 -5.19 5.05
C THR A 60 11.59 -3.84 4.35
N LYS A 61 12.65 -3.39 3.66
CA LYS A 61 12.58 -2.19 2.81
C LYS A 61 11.43 -2.27 1.79
N ARG A 62 11.19 -3.44 1.20
CA ARG A 62 10.11 -3.63 0.21
C ARG A 62 8.75 -3.33 0.82
N ASN A 63 8.45 -3.91 1.98
CA ASN A 63 7.18 -3.68 2.66
C ASN A 63 7.02 -2.20 3.07
N ALA A 64 8.10 -1.57 3.54
CA ALA A 64 8.07 -0.15 3.84
C ALA A 64 7.87 0.73 2.58
N ASP A 65 8.48 0.38 1.44
CA ASP A 65 8.24 1.08 0.17
C ASP A 65 6.77 0.96 -0.24
N THR A 66 6.14 -0.20 -0.05
CA THR A 66 4.70 -0.40 -0.29
C THR A 66 3.83 0.50 0.59
N VAL A 67 4.11 0.55 1.91
CA VAL A 67 3.40 1.46 2.82
C VAL A 67 3.50 2.90 2.36
N VAL A 68 4.70 3.36 1.98
CA VAL A 68 4.94 4.72 1.52
C VAL A 68 4.22 5.01 0.21
N ALA A 69 4.25 4.09 -0.76
CA ALA A 69 3.55 4.25 -2.03
C ALA A 69 2.04 4.43 -1.85
N ILE A 70 1.44 3.72 -0.88
CA ILE A 70 0.02 3.88 -0.55
C ILE A 70 -0.21 5.21 0.18
N ALA A 71 0.68 5.57 1.13
CA ALA A 71 0.58 6.83 1.88
C ALA A 71 0.59 8.06 0.96
N GLU A 72 1.44 8.05 -0.06
CA GLU A 72 1.55 9.11 -1.07
C GLU A 72 0.28 9.25 -1.94
N ARG A 73 -0.58 8.22 -2.01
CA ARG A 73 -1.77 8.19 -2.87
C ARG A 73 -3.08 8.01 -2.10
N LEU A 74 -3.10 8.29 -0.79
CA LEU A 74 -4.29 8.13 0.06
C LEU A 74 -5.52 8.86 -0.51
N GLU A 75 -5.32 10.09 -0.99
CA GLU A 75 -6.40 10.95 -1.51
C GLU A 75 -6.87 10.50 -2.90
N GLU A 76 -6.03 9.80 -3.65
CA GLU A 76 -6.32 9.32 -5.01
C GLU A 76 -7.10 8.00 -5.01
N PHE A 77 -7.01 7.20 -3.93
CA PHE A 77 -7.68 5.90 -3.80
C PHE A 77 -8.52 5.72 -2.53
N PRO A 78 -9.44 6.65 -2.21
CA PRO A 78 -10.16 6.63 -0.94
C PRO A 78 -10.94 5.33 -0.71
N ARG A 79 -11.47 4.67 -1.75
CA ARG A 79 -12.22 3.40 -1.60
C ARG A 79 -11.31 2.21 -1.36
N CYS A 80 -10.16 2.15 -2.00
CA CYS A 80 -9.17 1.09 -1.72
C CYS A 80 -8.62 1.22 -0.29
N ILE A 81 -8.38 2.44 0.18
CA ILE A 81 -7.96 2.71 1.56
C ILE A 81 -9.04 2.31 2.55
N GLU A 82 -10.30 2.66 2.29
CA GLU A 82 -11.39 2.25 3.17
C GLU A 82 -11.54 0.73 3.22
N ALA A 83 -11.40 0.06 2.09
CA ALA A 83 -11.43 -1.40 2.05
C ALA A 83 -10.24 -2.04 2.79
N LEU A 84 -9.07 -1.39 2.83
CA LEU A 84 -7.93 -1.81 3.67
C LEU A 84 -8.25 -1.64 5.16
N ARG A 85 -8.84 -0.51 5.56
CA ARG A 85 -9.27 -0.24 6.94
C ARG A 85 -10.31 -1.23 7.45
N GLU A 86 -11.26 -1.60 6.61
CA GLU A 86 -12.29 -2.61 6.92
C GLU A 86 -11.74 -4.04 6.85
N GLY A 87 -10.44 -4.21 6.58
CA GLY A 87 -9.77 -5.51 6.49
C GLY A 87 -10.08 -6.31 5.23
N ARG A 88 -10.86 -5.75 4.29
CA ARG A 88 -11.32 -6.41 3.06
C ARG A 88 -10.25 -6.52 1.98
N LEU A 89 -9.33 -5.55 1.90
CA LEU A 89 -8.16 -5.62 1.01
C LEU A 89 -6.88 -5.76 1.82
N SER A 90 -5.89 -6.44 1.28
CA SER A 90 -4.56 -6.54 1.87
C SER A 90 -3.65 -5.38 1.47
N LEU A 91 -2.65 -5.10 2.30
CA LEU A 91 -1.60 -4.12 2.01
C LEU A 91 -0.94 -4.37 0.64
N ASP A 92 -0.67 -5.63 0.29
CA ASP A 92 -0.04 -5.98 -0.99
C ASP A 92 -0.94 -5.68 -2.19
N GLN A 93 -2.26 -5.94 -2.09
CA GLN A 93 -3.20 -5.62 -3.16
C GLN A 93 -3.28 -4.11 -3.39
N VAL A 94 -3.42 -3.34 -2.31
CA VAL A 94 -3.49 -1.87 -2.39
C VAL A 94 -2.14 -1.30 -2.83
N GLY A 95 -1.03 -1.92 -2.45
CA GLY A 95 0.32 -1.57 -2.87
C GLY A 95 0.51 -1.59 -4.37
N VAL A 96 0.16 -2.70 -5.03
CA VAL A 96 0.29 -2.80 -6.50
C VAL A 96 -0.63 -1.82 -7.23
N ILE A 97 -1.80 -1.51 -6.66
CA ILE A 97 -2.71 -0.48 -7.18
C ILE A 97 -2.04 0.90 -7.04
N ALA A 98 -1.57 1.26 -5.86
CA ALA A 98 -0.94 2.56 -5.61
C ALA A 98 0.30 2.77 -6.49
N GLU A 99 1.11 1.74 -6.73
CA GLU A 99 2.31 1.87 -7.57
C GLU A 99 2.01 2.15 -9.05
N GLY A 100 0.96 1.54 -9.62
CA GLY A 100 0.77 1.50 -11.06
C GLY A 100 -0.56 2.02 -11.61
N ALA A 101 -1.60 2.14 -10.79
CA ALA A 101 -2.95 2.43 -11.28
C ALA A 101 -3.10 3.91 -11.69
N ALA A 102 -3.88 4.16 -12.74
CA ALA A 102 -4.16 5.51 -13.21
C ALA A 102 -5.12 6.26 -12.27
N ASP A 103 -5.03 7.58 -12.27
CA ASP A 103 -5.92 8.43 -11.46
C ASP A 103 -7.39 8.19 -11.84
N GLY A 104 -8.28 8.22 -10.85
CA GLY A 104 -9.71 7.95 -11.04
C GLY A 104 -10.09 6.46 -11.20
N SER A 105 -9.13 5.53 -11.15
CA SER A 105 -9.42 4.09 -11.24
C SER A 105 -9.80 3.41 -9.91
N ASP A 106 -9.88 4.18 -8.83
CA ASP A 106 -10.15 3.69 -7.46
C ASP A 106 -11.41 2.82 -7.36
N ALA A 107 -12.53 3.27 -7.92
CA ALA A 107 -13.78 2.52 -7.87
C ALA A 107 -13.67 1.14 -8.54
N HIS A 108 -12.94 1.06 -9.65
CA HIS A 108 -12.72 -0.18 -10.38
C HIS A 108 -11.87 -1.15 -9.54
N TYR A 109 -10.77 -0.67 -8.97
CA TYR A 109 -9.86 -1.50 -8.20
C TYR A 109 -10.44 -1.94 -6.85
N ALA A 110 -11.18 -1.07 -6.17
CA ALA A 110 -11.88 -1.43 -4.94
C ALA A 110 -12.89 -2.58 -5.15
N GLN A 111 -13.54 -2.62 -6.31
CA GLN A 111 -14.43 -3.72 -6.68
C GLN A 111 -13.67 -4.98 -7.12
N LEU A 112 -12.65 -4.83 -7.97
CA LEU A 112 -11.87 -5.94 -8.51
C LEU A 112 -11.11 -6.69 -7.40
N ALA A 113 -10.44 -5.97 -6.51
CA ALA A 113 -9.52 -6.55 -5.54
C ALA A 113 -10.22 -7.36 -4.44
N ALA A 114 -11.51 -7.11 -4.18
CA ALA A 114 -12.26 -7.76 -3.09
C ALA A 114 -12.36 -9.29 -3.23
N GLY A 115 -12.22 -9.83 -4.44
CA GLY A 115 -12.25 -11.27 -4.71
C GLY A 115 -11.02 -11.79 -5.46
N ALA A 116 -9.96 -10.99 -5.59
CA ALA A 116 -8.87 -11.28 -6.52
C ALA A 116 -7.52 -11.44 -5.83
N THR A 117 -6.67 -12.32 -6.34
CA THR A 117 -5.26 -12.37 -5.91
C THR A 117 -4.49 -11.12 -6.37
N VAL A 118 -3.36 -10.82 -5.71
CA VAL A 118 -2.49 -9.66 -6.03
C VAL A 118 -2.14 -9.59 -7.52
N ASN A 119 -1.88 -10.72 -8.18
CA ASN A 119 -1.53 -10.78 -9.59
C ASN A 119 -2.62 -10.21 -10.52
N HIS A 120 -3.88 -10.26 -10.12
CA HIS A 120 -4.99 -9.68 -10.89
C HIS A 120 -5.11 -8.17 -10.68
N CYS A 121 -4.56 -7.63 -9.59
CA CYS A 121 -4.58 -6.20 -9.28
C CYS A 121 -3.45 -5.44 -9.96
N VAL A 122 -2.42 -6.13 -10.47
CA VAL A 122 -1.27 -5.50 -11.14
C VAL A 122 -1.77 -4.72 -12.36
N PRO A 123 -1.61 -3.39 -12.40
CA PRO A 123 -2.02 -2.57 -13.52
C PRO A 123 -1.30 -3.01 -14.79
N ARG A 124 -2.06 -3.36 -15.82
CA ARG A 124 -1.49 -3.67 -17.14
C ARG A 124 -0.96 -2.39 -17.75
N SER A 125 0.27 -2.44 -18.23
CA SER A 125 1.09 -1.30 -18.68
C SER A 125 0.27 -0.26 -19.43
N ASN A 126 0.10 0.93 -18.83
CA ASN A 126 -0.39 2.10 -19.54
C ASN A 126 0.82 3.00 -19.83
N SER A 127 1.22 3.07 -21.10
CA SER A 127 2.41 3.75 -21.65
C SER A 127 2.47 5.27 -21.43
N HIS A 128 1.64 5.81 -20.54
CA HIS A 128 1.58 7.23 -20.18
C HIS A 128 2.47 7.63 -19.00
N ARG A 129 2.86 6.72 -18.09
CA ARG A 129 3.64 7.08 -16.88
C ARG A 129 5.16 7.17 -17.10
N ASP A 130 5.72 6.45 -18.08
CA ASP A 130 7.17 6.53 -18.38
C ASP A 130 7.62 7.90 -18.92
N ARG A 131 6.69 8.70 -19.46
CA ARG A 131 7.01 10.05 -19.96
C ARG A 131 7.20 11.10 -18.87
N ASN A 132 6.57 10.96 -17.70
CA ASN A 132 6.51 12.04 -16.70
C ASN A 132 7.58 11.92 -15.58
N ARG A 133 8.31 10.80 -15.48
CA ARG A 133 9.49 10.68 -14.59
C ARG A 133 10.76 11.28 -15.19
N ASN A 134 10.79 11.57 -16.50
CA ASN A 134 12.00 12.01 -17.22
C ASN A 134 12.07 13.53 -17.48
N THR A 135 11.16 14.35 -16.93
CA THR A 135 11.14 15.81 -17.14
C THR A 135 11.65 16.59 -15.94
N ASN A 136 12.72 16.13 -15.29
CA ASN A 136 13.47 16.95 -14.34
C ASN A 136 14.76 17.49 -15.00
N PRO A 137 14.79 18.74 -15.50
CA PRO A 137 15.92 19.29 -16.25
C PRO A 137 17.15 19.65 -15.39
N ARG A 138 17.21 19.27 -14.10
CA ARG A 138 18.29 19.68 -13.18
C ARG A 138 19.53 18.76 -13.13
N ARG A 139 19.76 17.87 -14.10
CA ARG A 139 20.95 16.99 -14.14
C ARG A 139 21.99 17.32 -15.23
N LEU A 140 21.92 18.48 -15.85
CA LEU A 140 22.94 18.96 -16.79
C LEU A 140 23.36 20.39 -16.44
N SER A 141 24.13 20.57 -15.36
CA SER A 141 24.96 21.76 -15.12
C SER A 141 25.85 21.51 -13.90
N GLY A 142 27.12 21.20 -14.16
CA GLY A 142 28.20 21.21 -13.19
C GLY A 142 29.52 20.99 -13.93
N PRO A 143 30.53 21.87 -13.76
CA PRO A 143 31.71 21.97 -14.62
C PRO A 143 32.68 20.79 -14.52
#